data_AF-A7GH11-F1
#
_entry.id   AF-A7GH11-F1
#
_cell.length_a   1.000
_cell.length_b   1.000
_cell.length_c   1.000
_cell.angle_alpha   90.00
_cell.angle_beta   90.00
_cell.angle_gamma   90.00
#
_symmetry.space_group_name_H-M   'P 1'
#
loop_
_entity.id
_entity.type
_entity.pdbx_description
1 polymer ?
#
loop_
_entity_poly.entity_id
_entity_poly.type
_entity_poly.pdbx_seq_one_letter_code
_entity_poly.pdbx_strand_id
1 'polypeptide(L)'
;MKINYKIKTLTYNICKYVIRILIFINVINNFIKKDYYFTLIGVAAFILTFIPSLIFKIMKIEPDKRLYLSIIIFIFISLYLGTLNNFYKYTWWDTMLHTISGMIIGFFAIIILKKHSPNKSIDNYDKIFIFIFILSFAALCGVVWEIYEFTVDTLFNLDMQGVEYTGVTDTMVDLIADLIGSIISYVIYHFTYKKQ
;
A
#
# COMPACT_ATOMS: atom_id res chain seq x y z
N MET A 1 -11.63 -29.57 -2.89
CA MET A 1 -11.66 -28.18 -3.43
C MET A 1 -12.47 -27.19 -2.59
N LYS A 2 -13.74 -27.47 -2.22
CA LYS A 2 -14.59 -26.56 -1.41
C LYS A 2 -14.07 -26.27 0.01
N ILE A 3 -13.48 -27.26 0.69
CA ILE A 3 -12.93 -27.09 2.05
C ILE A 3 -11.76 -26.10 2.06
N ASN A 4 -10.79 -26.26 1.16
CA ASN A 4 -9.65 -25.33 1.03
C ASN A 4 -10.09 -23.89 0.69
N TYR A 5 -11.15 -23.71 -0.11
CA TYR A 5 -11.71 -22.39 -0.39
C TYR A 5 -12.35 -21.74 0.84
N LYS A 6 -13.11 -22.52 1.63
CA LYS A 6 -13.70 -22.06 2.90
C LYS A 6 -12.60 -21.67 3.89
N ILE A 7 -11.57 -22.50 4.06
CA ILE A 7 -10.42 -22.21 4.96
C ILE A 7 -9.72 -20.92 4.53
N LYS A 8 -9.36 -20.77 3.25
CA LYS A 8 -8.71 -19.54 2.75
C LYS A 8 -9.56 -18.28 2.99
N THR A 9 -10.87 -18.40 2.83
CA THR A 9 -11.80 -17.28 3.07
C THR A 9 -11.93 -16.96 4.55
N LEU A 10 -11.94 -17.98 5.41
CA LEU A 10 -11.94 -17.82 6.86
C LEU A 10 -10.65 -17.13 7.33
N THR A 11 -9.48 -17.62 6.91
CA THR A 11 -8.18 -17.02 7.23
C THR A 11 -8.11 -15.54 6.81
N TYR A 12 -8.50 -15.24 5.57
CA TYR A 12 -8.58 -13.86 5.06
C TYR A 12 -9.43 -12.96 5.96
N ASN A 13 -10.61 -13.43 6.37
CA ASN A 13 -11.49 -12.66 7.24
C ASN A 13 -10.89 -12.48 8.63
N ILE A 14 -10.31 -13.53 9.22
CA ILE A 14 -9.66 -13.46 10.53
C ILE A 14 -8.55 -12.40 10.51
N CYS A 15 -7.61 -12.47 9.57
CA CYS A 15 -6.50 -11.51 9.48
C CYS A 15 -7.01 -10.06 9.38
N LYS A 16 -7.98 -9.82 8.48
CA LYS A 16 -8.60 -8.50 8.30
C LYS A 16 -9.24 -7.97 9.58
N TYR A 17 -9.99 -8.80 10.31
CA TYR A 17 -10.65 -8.37 11.54
C TYR A 17 -9.68 -8.18 12.69
N VAL A 18 -8.67 -9.06 12.83
CA VAL A 18 -7.62 -8.93 13.85
C VAL A 18 -6.90 -7.59 13.69
N ILE A 19 -6.45 -7.24 12.48
CA ILE A 19 -5.78 -5.95 12.21
C ILE A 19 -6.66 -4.78 12.62
N ARG A 20 -7.93 -4.78 12.22
CA ARG A 20 -8.89 -3.72 12.58
C ARG A 20 -9.13 -3.62 14.08
N ILE A 21 -9.24 -4.74 14.77
CA ILE A 21 -9.42 -4.78 16.23
C ILE A 21 -8.18 -4.22 16.93
N LEU A 22 -6.98 -4.58 16.50
CA LEU A 22 -5.74 -4.05 17.09
C LEU A 22 -5.63 -2.53 16.94
N ILE A 23 -5.91 -2.01 15.73
CA ILE A 23 -5.94 -0.56 15.49
C ILE A 23 -7.01 0.10 16.35
N PHE A 24 -8.21 -0.48 16.42
CA PHE A 24 -9.30 0.07 17.22
C PHE A 24 -9.00 0.10 18.72
N ILE A 25 -8.42 -0.96 19.28
CA ILE A 25 -7.95 -1.00 20.67
C ILE A 25 -6.94 0.12 20.93
N ASN A 26 -6.00 0.34 20.00
CA ASN A 26 -5.02 1.41 20.14
C ASN A 26 -5.66 2.81 20.12
N VAL A 27 -6.68 3.04 19.26
CA VAL A 27 -7.47 4.28 19.28
C VAL A 27 -8.10 4.51 20.65
N ILE A 28 -8.76 3.50 21.22
CA ILE A 28 -9.39 3.61 22.55
C ILE A 28 -8.34 3.89 23.62
N ASN A 29 -7.21 3.18 23.59
CA ASN A 29 -6.13 3.37 24.58
C ASN A 29 -5.53 4.78 24.53
N ASN A 30 -5.27 5.32 23.33
CA ASN A 30 -4.74 6.68 23.18
C ASN A 30 -5.76 7.75 23.56
N PHE A 31 -7.05 7.52 23.25
CA PHE A 31 -8.12 8.42 23.66
C PHE A 31 -8.24 8.50 25.19
N ILE A 32 -8.19 7.36 25.90
CA ILE A 32 -8.20 7.31 27.38
C ILE A 32 -6.99 8.05 27.97
N LYS A 33 -5.82 7.89 27.33
CA LYS A 33 -4.59 8.61 27.71
C LYS A 33 -4.61 10.10 27.37
N LYS A 34 -5.64 10.59 26.66
CA LYS A 34 -5.77 11.95 26.13
C LYS A 34 -4.66 12.33 25.13
N ASP A 35 -4.08 11.33 24.47
CA ASP A 35 -3.15 11.54 23.36
C ASP A 35 -3.96 11.72 22.07
N TYR A 36 -4.47 12.93 21.87
CA TYR A 36 -5.36 13.23 20.75
C TYR A 36 -4.68 13.14 19.39
N TYR A 37 -3.37 13.38 19.32
CA TYR A 37 -2.58 13.24 18.10
C TYR A 37 -2.55 11.77 17.64
N PHE A 38 -2.12 10.86 18.51
CA PHE A 38 -2.13 9.43 18.18
C PHE A 38 -3.54 8.83 18.06
N THR A 39 -4.52 9.40 18.75
CA THR A 39 -5.93 9.04 18.53
C THR A 39 -6.35 9.35 17.09
N LEU A 40 -6.04 10.56 16.58
CA LEU A 40 -6.40 10.96 15.22
C LEU A 40 -5.73 10.07 14.17
N ILE A 41 -4.43 9.79 14.34
CA ILE A 41 -3.69 8.88 13.45
C ILE A 41 -4.30 7.47 13.48
N GLY A 42 -4.63 6.94 14.66
CA GLY A 42 -5.28 5.64 14.77
C GLY A 42 -6.66 5.58 14.11
N VAL A 43 -7.45 6.64 14.21
CA VAL A 43 -8.75 6.76 13.52
C VAL A 43 -8.54 6.78 12.01
N ALA A 44 -7.59 7.59 11.52
CA ALA A 44 -7.26 7.63 10.10
C ALA A 44 -6.80 6.24 9.60
N ALA A 45 -5.91 5.56 10.32
CA ALA A 45 -5.46 4.21 10.00
C ALA A 45 -6.63 3.21 9.94
N PHE A 46 -7.55 3.27 10.91
CA PHE A 46 -8.72 2.42 10.94
C PHE A 46 -9.61 2.63 9.71
N ILE A 47 -9.93 3.88 9.39
CA ILE A 47 -10.73 4.26 8.21
C ILE A 47 -10.06 3.81 6.92
N LEU A 48 -8.74 4.00 6.80
CA LEU A 48 -7.96 3.59 5.62
C LEU A 48 -8.09 2.09 5.34
N THR A 49 -8.26 1.23 6.36
CA THR A 49 -8.46 -0.22 6.12
C THR A 49 -9.75 -0.56 5.35
N PHE A 50 -10.68 0.38 5.21
CA PHE A 50 -11.92 0.21 4.44
C PHE A 50 -11.82 0.77 3.02
N ILE A 51 -10.90 1.70 2.77
CA ILE A 51 -10.73 2.37 1.47
C ILE A 51 -10.51 1.41 0.30
N PRO A 52 -9.74 0.30 0.42
CA PRO A 52 -9.59 -0.62 -0.71
C PRO A 52 -10.93 -1.22 -1.18
N SER A 53 -11.89 -1.45 -0.27
CA SER A 53 -13.22 -1.97 -0.64
C SER A 53 -13.98 -0.94 -1.46
N LEU A 54 -13.86 0.34 -1.08
CA LEU A 54 -14.47 1.44 -1.79
C LEU A 54 -13.85 1.61 -3.19
N ILE A 55 -12.52 1.56 -3.28
CA ILE A 55 -11.79 1.62 -4.56
C ILE A 55 -12.25 0.50 -5.50
N PHE A 56 -12.23 -0.76 -5.05
CA PHE A 56 -12.69 -1.89 -5.89
C PHE A 56 -14.16 -1.74 -6.33
N LYS A 57 -15.02 -1.21 -5.46
CA LYS A 57 -16.43 -0.94 -5.78
C LYS A 57 -16.60 0.17 -6.82
N ILE A 58 -15.96 1.32 -6.61
CA ILE A 58 -16.00 2.48 -7.54
C ILE A 58 -15.45 2.05 -8.89
N MET A 59 -14.30 1.39 -8.87
CA MET A 59 -13.65 0.92 -10.08
C MET A 59 -14.32 -0.30 -10.67
N LYS A 60 -15.41 -0.84 -10.12
CA LYS A 60 -16.09 -2.05 -10.63
C LYS A 60 -15.09 -3.17 -10.99
N ILE A 61 -14.18 -3.46 -10.06
CA ILE A 61 -13.18 -4.53 -10.14
C ILE A 61 -13.54 -5.54 -9.06
N GLU A 62 -13.53 -6.83 -9.39
CA GLU A 62 -13.69 -7.86 -8.38
C GLU A 62 -12.49 -7.84 -7.41
N PRO A 63 -12.72 -7.71 -6.10
CA PRO A 63 -11.63 -7.56 -5.16
C PRO A 63 -10.79 -8.83 -5.10
N ASP A 64 -9.52 -8.72 -5.51
CA ASP A 64 -8.53 -9.77 -5.26
C ASP A 64 -8.24 -9.80 -3.74
N LYS A 65 -8.60 -10.92 -3.10
CA LYS A 65 -8.43 -11.09 -1.64
C LYS A 65 -6.98 -10.94 -1.19
N ARG A 66 -6.00 -11.32 -2.02
CA ARG A 66 -4.57 -11.21 -1.69
C ARG A 66 -4.17 -9.74 -1.73
N LEU A 67 -4.47 -9.04 -2.82
CA LEU A 67 -4.15 -7.62 -2.94
C LEU A 67 -4.83 -6.80 -1.84
N TYR A 68 -6.11 -7.06 -1.58
CA TYR A 68 -6.85 -6.42 -0.50
C TYR A 68 -6.18 -6.62 0.86
N LEU A 69 -5.77 -7.86 1.17
CA LEU A 69 -5.11 -8.16 2.44
C LEU A 69 -3.72 -7.53 2.51
N SER A 70 -2.95 -7.52 1.41
CA SER A 70 -1.66 -6.84 1.32
C SER A 70 -1.77 -5.35 1.62
N ILE A 71 -2.80 -4.67 1.11
CA ILE A 71 -3.02 -3.25 1.41
C ILE A 71 -3.35 -3.03 2.90
N ILE A 72 -4.20 -3.87 3.49
CA ILE A 72 -4.52 -3.76 4.93
C ILE A 72 -3.29 -4.05 5.81
N ILE A 73 -2.48 -5.04 5.44
CA ILE A 73 -1.23 -5.33 6.14
C ILE A 73 -0.28 -4.15 5.99
N PHE A 74 -0.15 -3.56 4.80
CA PHE A 74 0.66 -2.37 4.58
C PHE A 74 0.23 -1.21 5.49
N ILE A 75 -1.07 -0.90 5.55
CA ILE A 75 -1.63 0.14 6.44
C ILE A 75 -1.29 -0.15 7.91
N PHE A 76 -1.35 -1.40 8.33
CA PHE A 76 -0.97 -1.80 9.68
C PHE A 76 0.54 -1.59 9.93
N ILE A 77 1.40 -1.98 8.99
CA ILE A 77 2.85 -1.82 9.15
C ILE A 77 3.23 -0.32 9.12
N SER A 78 2.68 0.47 8.21
CA SER A 78 3.04 1.90 8.10
C SER A 78 2.49 2.74 9.25
N LEU A 79 1.20 2.65 9.55
CA LEU A 79 0.59 3.54 10.55
C LEU A 79 0.62 2.96 11.95
N TYR A 80 0.26 1.69 12.12
CA TYR A 80 0.24 1.09 13.45
C TYR A 80 1.65 0.82 13.96
N LEU A 81 2.49 0.09 13.22
CA LEU A 81 3.86 -0.17 13.66
C LEU A 81 4.74 1.07 13.48
N GLY A 82 4.73 1.69 12.30
CA GLY A 82 5.52 2.89 11.99
C GLY A 82 5.23 4.05 12.92
N THR A 83 4.07 4.70 12.76
CA THR A 83 3.76 5.92 13.51
C THR A 83 3.39 5.65 14.97
N LEU A 84 2.42 4.77 15.24
CA LEU A 84 1.85 4.60 16.59
C LEU A 84 2.76 3.80 17.54
N ASN A 85 3.71 3.02 17.03
CA ASN A 85 4.68 2.27 17.84
C ASN A 85 6.14 2.70 17.57
N ASN A 86 6.35 3.82 16.87
CA ASN A 86 7.65 4.43 16.65
C ASN A 86 8.68 3.51 15.96
N PHE A 87 8.27 2.81 14.89
CA PHE A 87 9.20 1.99 14.09
C PHE A 87 9.96 2.82 13.04
N TYR A 88 9.50 4.03 12.71
CA TYR A 88 10.26 4.97 11.86
C TYR A 88 11.64 5.35 12.43
N LYS A 89 11.91 5.07 13.71
CA LYS A 89 13.27 5.16 14.28
C LYS A 89 14.30 4.24 13.61
N TYR A 90 13.86 3.19 12.91
CA TYR A 90 14.73 2.33 12.13
C TYR A 90 14.88 2.93 10.74
N THR A 91 16.09 3.35 10.37
CA THR A 91 16.35 4.12 9.14
C THR A 91 15.99 3.42 7.83
N TRP A 92 15.83 2.09 7.84
CA TRP A 92 15.42 1.30 6.67
C TRP A 92 13.90 1.12 6.58
N TRP A 93 13.15 1.50 7.62
CA TRP A 93 11.72 1.21 7.74
C TRP A 93 10.92 1.86 6.62
N ASP A 94 11.23 3.13 6.35
CA ASP A 94 10.49 3.92 5.38
C ASP A 94 10.75 3.46 3.93
N THR A 95 12.02 3.36 3.53
CA THR A 95 12.40 2.80 2.23
C THR A 95 11.86 1.37 2.00
N MET A 96 11.77 0.54 3.06
CA MET A 96 11.12 -0.78 2.98
C MET A 96 9.62 -0.64 2.70
N LEU A 97 8.93 0.29 3.37
CA LEU A 97 7.52 0.58 3.11
C LEU A 97 7.33 1.03 1.67
N HIS A 98 8.14 1.96 1.13
CA HIS A 98 8.07 2.37 -0.28
C HIS A 98 8.26 1.20 -1.24
N THR A 99 9.26 0.34 -1.01
CA THR A 99 9.44 -0.87 -1.83
C THR A 99 8.21 -1.78 -1.81
N ILE A 100 7.60 -2.01 -0.64
CA ILE A 100 6.38 -2.82 -0.50
C ILE A 100 5.18 -2.12 -1.17
N SER A 101 5.08 -0.81 -1.01
CA SER A 101 4.04 0.04 -1.59
C SER A 101 4.08 -0.03 -3.11
N GLY A 102 5.25 0.18 -3.72
CA GLY A 102 5.47 0.10 -5.16
C GLY A 102 5.12 -1.28 -5.73
N MET A 103 5.40 -2.35 -4.98
CA MET A 103 5.01 -3.71 -5.36
C MET A 103 3.49 -3.91 -5.34
N ILE A 104 2.81 -3.44 -4.29
CA ILE A 104 1.34 -3.50 -4.18
C ILE A 104 0.68 -2.69 -5.30
N ILE A 105 1.16 -1.47 -5.53
CA ILE A 105 0.68 -0.56 -6.57
C ILE A 105 0.93 -1.16 -7.96
N GLY A 106 2.08 -1.80 -8.18
CA GLY A 106 2.37 -2.47 -9.45
C GLY A 106 1.42 -3.64 -9.75
N PHE A 107 1.07 -4.47 -8.75
CA PHE A 107 0.02 -5.47 -8.92
C PHE A 107 -1.36 -4.85 -9.17
N PHE A 108 -1.65 -3.74 -8.52
CA PHE A 108 -2.90 -3.02 -8.77
C PHE A 108 -2.96 -2.47 -10.20
N ALA A 109 -1.86 -1.92 -10.72
CA ALA A 109 -1.72 -1.49 -12.11
C ALA A 109 -2.00 -2.65 -13.09
N ILE A 110 -1.46 -3.84 -12.83
CA ILE A 110 -1.74 -5.04 -13.62
C ILE A 110 -3.24 -5.36 -13.64
N ILE A 111 -3.93 -5.28 -12.50
CA ILE A 111 -5.38 -5.53 -12.43
C ILE A 111 -6.16 -4.49 -13.23
N ILE A 112 -5.77 -3.22 -13.15
CA ILE A 112 -6.38 -2.14 -13.95
C ILE A 112 -6.19 -2.42 -15.44
N LEU A 113 -4.98 -2.78 -15.86
CA LEU A 113 -4.68 -3.06 -17.25
C LEU A 113 -5.48 -4.27 -17.76
N LYS A 114 -5.53 -5.35 -16.97
CA LYS A 114 -6.32 -6.55 -17.27
C LYS A 114 -7.80 -6.24 -17.41
N LYS A 115 -8.35 -5.37 -16.56
CA LYS A 115 -9.75 -4.96 -16.65
C LYS A 115 -10.09 -4.29 -17.98
N HIS A 116 -9.18 -3.45 -18.50
CA HIS A 116 -9.41 -2.67 -19.72
C HIS A 116 -8.95 -3.38 -21.00
N SER A 117 -8.38 -4.58 -20.88
CA SER A 117 -7.94 -5.35 -22.04
C SER A 117 -9.08 -6.18 -22.65
N PRO A 118 -9.09 -6.36 -23.99
CA PRO A 118 -9.99 -7.30 -24.65
C PRO A 118 -9.88 -8.71 -24.04
N ASN A 119 -11.02 -9.38 -23.84
CA ASN A 119 -11.11 -10.70 -23.20
C ASN A 119 -10.55 -10.78 -21.76
N LYS A 120 -10.32 -9.64 -21.09
CA LYS A 120 -9.71 -9.58 -19.75
C LYS A 120 -8.35 -10.30 -19.69
N SER A 121 -7.58 -10.31 -20.78
CA SER A 121 -6.20 -10.82 -20.79
C SER A 121 -5.27 -9.74 -21.31
N ILE A 122 -4.18 -9.48 -20.59
CA ILE A 122 -3.15 -8.53 -21.02
C ILE A 122 -2.16 -9.12 -22.04
N ASP A 123 -2.30 -10.40 -22.40
CA ASP A 123 -1.36 -11.08 -23.31
C ASP A 123 -1.33 -10.48 -24.72
N ASN A 124 -2.36 -9.70 -25.07
CA ASN A 124 -2.44 -8.98 -26.34
C ASN A 124 -1.58 -7.71 -26.35
N TYR A 125 -1.10 -7.23 -25.21
CA TYR A 125 -0.23 -6.06 -25.13
C TYR A 125 1.24 -6.46 -25.24
N ASP A 126 2.03 -5.59 -25.85
CA ASP A 126 3.49 -5.73 -25.85
C ASP A 126 4.06 -5.73 -24.42
N LYS A 127 5.08 -6.56 -24.19
CA LYS A 127 5.66 -6.72 -22.84
C LYS A 127 6.31 -5.44 -22.33
N ILE A 128 6.95 -4.69 -23.23
CA ILE A 128 7.59 -3.41 -22.89
C ILE A 128 6.51 -2.40 -22.53
N PHE A 129 5.38 -2.40 -23.24
CA PHE A 129 4.23 -1.56 -22.89
C PHE A 129 3.69 -1.88 -21.48
N ILE A 130 3.48 -3.16 -21.15
CA ILE A 130 3.03 -3.57 -19.81
C ILE A 130 4.02 -3.11 -18.74
N PHE A 131 5.32 -3.31 -18.97
CA PHE A 131 6.38 -2.89 -18.06
C PHE A 131 6.37 -1.38 -17.82
N ILE A 132 6.39 -0.58 -18.90
CA ILE A 132 6.36 0.89 -18.81
C ILE A 132 5.09 1.37 -18.11
N PHE A 133 3.93 0.77 -18.40
CA PHE A 133 2.68 1.11 -17.74
C PHE A 133 2.75 0.91 -16.22
N ILE A 134 3.24 -0.25 -15.77
CA ILE A 134 3.37 -0.57 -14.34
C ILE A 134 4.32 0.41 -13.64
N LEU A 135 5.49 0.66 -14.23
CA LEU A 135 6.47 1.59 -13.66
C LEU A 135 5.92 3.01 -13.61
N SER A 136 5.29 3.48 -14.68
CA SER A 136 4.74 4.84 -14.74
C SER A 136 3.59 5.03 -13.76
N PHE A 137 2.75 4.01 -13.59
CA PHE A 137 1.66 4.05 -12.62
C PHE A 137 2.18 4.10 -11.18
N ALA A 138 3.16 3.27 -10.84
CA ALA A 138 3.81 3.29 -9.53
C ALA A 138 4.53 4.62 -9.25
N ALA A 139 5.30 5.12 -10.23
CA ALA A 139 5.98 6.41 -10.12
C ALA A 139 5.01 7.57 -9.88
N LEU A 140 3.87 7.60 -10.58
CA LEU A 140 2.85 8.63 -10.37
C LEU A 140 2.27 8.57 -8.95
N CYS A 141 2.01 7.36 -8.43
CA CYS A 141 1.55 7.21 -7.06
C CYS A 141 2.60 7.66 -6.03
N GLY A 142 3.89 7.33 -6.24
CA GLY A 142 4.99 7.80 -5.41
C GLY A 142 5.11 9.32 -5.43
N VAL A 143 5.07 9.94 -6.61
CA VAL A 143 5.07 11.42 -6.73
C VAL A 143 3.89 12.06 -5.98
N VAL A 144 2.69 11.47 -6.07
CA VAL A 144 1.53 11.97 -5.32
C VAL A 144 1.73 11.84 -3.81
N TRP A 145 2.40 10.79 -3.35
CA TRP A 145 2.76 10.61 -1.95
C TRP A 145 3.77 11.67 -1.48
N GLU A 146 4.86 11.88 -2.20
CA GLU A 146 5.85 12.91 -1.89
C GLU A 146 5.25 14.32 -1.87
N ILE A 147 4.31 14.60 -2.77
CA ILE A 147 3.58 15.88 -2.76
C ILE A 147 2.72 16.00 -1.48
N TYR A 148 2.11 14.90 -1.02
CA TYR A 148 1.36 14.89 0.22
C TYR A 148 2.28 15.17 1.42
N GLU A 149 3.44 14.52 1.51
CA GLU A 149 4.40 14.73 2.59
C GLU A 149 4.91 16.17 2.59
N PHE A 150 5.37 16.66 1.45
CA PHE A 150 5.78 18.05 1.27
C PHE A 150 4.69 19.05 1.69
N THR A 151 3.43 18.75 1.35
CA THR A 151 2.29 19.59 1.72
C THR A 151 2.08 19.60 3.23
N VAL A 152 2.18 18.44 3.89
CA VAL A 152 2.04 18.33 5.34
C VAL A 152 3.18 19.03 6.07
N ASP A 153 4.42 18.84 5.62
CA ASP A 153 5.61 19.49 6.16
C ASP A 153 5.48 21.01 6.09
N THR A 154 5.03 21.53 4.93
CA THR A 154 4.84 22.96 4.71
C THR A 154 3.70 23.55 5.55
N LEU A 155 2.56 22.87 5.65
CA LEU A 155 1.37 23.41 6.32
C LEU A 155 1.41 23.26 7.85
N PHE A 156 2.07 22.22 8.35
CA PHE A 156 2.06 21.87 9.78
C PHE A 156 3.44 21.98 10.44
N ASN A 157 4.46 22.43 9.69
CA ASN A 157 5.84 22.56 10.18
C ASN A 157 6.36 21.24 10.77
N LEU A 158 6.17 20.17 9.99
CA LEU A 158 6.67 18.82 10.25
C LEU A 158 7.87 18.53 9.32
N ASP A 159 8.46 17.34 9.45
CA ASP A 159 9.59 16.88 8.63
C ASP A 159 9.39 15.39 8.27
N MET A 160 8.32 15.09 7.54
CA MET A 160 8.01 13.76 7.03
C MET A 160 9.07 13.29 6.03
N GLN A 161 9.54 14.20 5.17
CA GLN A 161 10.56 13.91 4.15
C GLN A 161 12.01 13.92 4.68
N GLY A 162 12.20 14.03 6.00
CA GLY A 162 13.51 14.00 6.64
C GLY A 162 14.52 15.02 6.11
N VAL A 163 14.05 16.19 5.66
CA VAL A 163 14.85 17.20 4.95
C VAL A 163 15.94 17.77 5.85
N GLU A 164 15.68 17.88 7.16
CA GLU A 164 16.65 18.40 8.13
C GLU A 164 17.94 17.56 8.15
N TYR A 165 17.82 16.24 7.95
CA TYR A 165 18.94 15.30 8.06
C TYR A 165 19.46 14.81 6.72
N THR A 166 18.60 14.71 5.70
CA THR A 166 18.94 14.05 4.43
C THR A 166 18.87 14.97 3.21
N GLY A 167 18.32 16.18 3.36
CA GLY A 167 17.99 17.04 2.23
C GLY A 167 16.93 16.40 1.33
N VAL A 168 17.18 16.34 0.02
CA VAL A 168 16.26 15.71 -0.95
C VAL A 168 16.47 14.19 -1.09
N THR A 169 17.38 13.62 -0.30
CA THR A 169 17.83 12.24 -0.50
C THR A 169 16.73 11.23 -0.18
N ASP A 170 15.96 11.47 0.87
CA ASP A 170 14.84 10.62 1.30
C ASP A 170 13.83 10.42 0.17
N THR A 171 13.18 11.50 -0.27
CA THR A 171 12.30 11.56 -1.44
C THR A 171 12.83 10.83 -2.67
N MET A 172 14.12 11.01 -2.99
CA MET A 172 14.70 10.34 -4.15
C MET A 172 14.86 8.83 -3.93
N VAL A 173 15.26 8.41 -2.73
CA VAL A 173 15.35 7.00 -2.35
C VAL A 173 13.97 6.35 -2.36
N ASP A 174 12.94 7.05 -1.92
CA ASP A 174 11.58 6.53 -1.84
C ASP A 174 10.95 6.35 -3.21
N LEU A 175 11.10 7.32 -4.11
CA LEU A 175 10.69 7.17 -5.51
C LEU A 175 11.45 6.03 -6.23
N ILE A 176 12.74 5.84 -5.92
CA ILE A 176 13.52 4.72 -6.45
C ILE A 176 13.01 3.39 -5.87
N ALA A 177 12.71 3.34 -4.58
CA ALA A 177 12.18 2.17 -3.89
C ALA A 177 10.80 1.78 -4.44
N ASP A 178 9.91 2.74 -4.70
CA ASP A 178 8.62 2.51 -5.35
C ASP A 178 8.80 1.89 -6.74
N LEU A 179 9.74 2.41 -7.54
CA LEU A 179 10.07 1.84 -8.85
C LEU A 179 10.60 0.40 -8.73
N ILE A 180 11.51 0.13 -7.80
CA ILE A 180 12.04 -1.23 -7.55
C ILE A 180 10.90 -2.18 -7.17
N GLY A 181 10.02 -1.77 -6.26
CA GLY A 181 8.82 -2.52 -5.88
C GLY A 181 7.95 -2.86 -7.09
N SER A 182 7.70 -1.88 -7.96
CA SER A 182 6.91 -2.07 -9.17
C SER A 182 7.56 -3.05 -10.16
N ILE A 183 8.89 -3.02 -10.31
CA ILE A 183 9.65 -3.97 -11.14
C ILE A 183 9.49 -5.39 -10.59
N ILE A 184 9.57 -5.57 -9.27
CA ILE A 184 9.36 -6.87 -8.63
C ILE A 184 7.96 -7.41 -8.97
N SER A 185 6.92 -6.56 -8.92
CA SER A 185 5.55 -6.97 -9.27
C SER A 185 5.45 -7.45 -10.73
N TYR A 186 6.10 -6.74 -11.67
CA TYR A 186 6.15 -7.13 -13.09
C TYR A 186 6.88 -8.47 -13.29
N VAL A 187 8.03 -8.66 -12.65
CA VAL A 187 8.81 -9.90 -12.73
C VAL A 187 7.99 -11.08 -12.22
N ILE A 188 7.37 -10.96 -11.04
CA ILE A 188 6.51 -12.01 -10.47
C ILE A 188 5.34 -12.31 -11.40
N TYR A 189 4.71 -11.26 -11.94
CA TYR A 189 3.64 -11.41 -12.92
C TYR A 189 4.09 -12.23 -14.14
N HIS A 190 5.21 -11.84 -14.73
CA HIS A 190 5.75 -12.44 -15.94
C HIS A 190 6.02 -13.94 -15.80
N PHE A 191 6.58 -14.35 -14.66
CA PHE A 191 6.96 -15.75 -14.42
C PHE A 191 5.83 -16.62 -13.89
N THR A 192 4.87 -16.05 -13.14
CA THR A 192 3.85 -16.83 -12.42
C THR A 192 2.54 -16.93 -13.18
N TYR A 193 2.12 -15.86 -13.87
CA TYR A 193 0.77 -15.76 -14.44
C TYR A 193 0.70 -16.07 -15.93
N LYS A 194 1.83 -16.09 -16.64
CA LYS A 194 1.88 -16.44 -18.08
C LYS A 194 1.81 -17.95 -18.37
N LYS A 195 1.72 -18.79 -17.32
CA LYS A 195 1.63 -20.26 -17.42
C LYS A 195 0.21 -20.82 -17.23
N GLN A 196 -0.82 -19.97 -17.20
CA GLN A 196 -2.23 -20.36 -17.17
C GLN A 196 -2.91 -19.95 -18.47
#